data_AF-A0A7S3B2U1-F1
#
_entry.id   AF-A0A7S3B2U1-F1
#
_cell.length_a   1.000
_cell.length_b   1.000
_cell.length_c   1.000
_cell.angle_alpha   90.00
_cell.angle_beta   90.00
_cell.angle_gamma   90.00
#
_symmetry.space_group_name_H-M   'P 1'
#
loop_
_entity.id
_entity.type
_entity.pdbx_description
1 polymer ?
#
loop_
_entity_poly.entity_id
_entity_poly.type
_entity_poly.pdbx_seq_one_letter_code
_entity_poly.pdbx_strand_id
1 'polypeptide(L)'
;AYALVVSRCFTMRDGDTFAFVPFLDLAQHAESPVANFSSVPDGPLEKFELRALRAVPAGEEVTICYGEEYSSDRFFEQYGFVPADGCKRDAQLLRATLAAALAAGDVETSNAADSAPSLAGSVAGMQALMVAFGQVKQSTALASEARFEAILDVLADDDPLPPKALLAALRWRKGHDGGWGVEEDERLVGELEAQRGEGGTDLRPLAVLEFRLARARQLELTEQVLATLLEG
;
A
#
# COMPACT_ATOMS: atom_id res chain seq x y z
N ALA A 1 -8.42 -7.48 24.49
CA ALA A 1 -9.12 -8.54 23.73
C ALA A 1 -9.26 -8.18 22.26
N TYR A 2 -9.95 -7.07 21.91
CA TYR A 2 -10.14 -6.66 20.50
C TYR A 2 -8.84 -6.61 19.68
N ALA A 3 -7.80 -5.91 20.18
CA ALA A 3 -6.50 -5.81 19.50
C ALA A 3 -5.86 -7.18 19.21
N LEU A 4 -6.03 -8.18 20.08
CA LEU A 4 -5.52 -9.53 19.84
C LEU A 4 -6.31 -10.22 18.72
N VAL A 5 -7.64 -10.07 18.71
CA VAL A 5 -8.49 -10.68 17.68
C VAL A 5 -8.14 -10.15 16.30
N VAL A 6 -8.02 -8.82 16.15
CA VAL A 6 -7.78 -8.21 14.83
C VAL A 6 -6.36 -8.43 14.29
N SER A 7 -5.38 -8.70 15.17
CA SER A 7 -3.97 -8.82 14.77
C SER A 7 -3.44 -10.26 14.76
N ARG A 8 -4.16 -11.24 15.35
CA ARG A 8 -3.65 -12.60 15.55
C ARG A 8 -4.63 -13.71 15.18
N CYS A 9 -5.90 -13.40 14.87
CA CYS A 9 -6.83 -14.42 14.40
C CYS A 9 -6.67 -14.70 12.90
N PHE A 10 -6.90 -15.95 12.53
CA PHE A 10 -6.91 -16.42 11.15
C PHE A 10 -8.34 -16.72 10.72
N THR A 11 -8.70 -16.32 9.50
CA THR A 11 -9.98 -16.69 8.88
C THR A 11 -10.00 -18.19 8.63
N MET A 12 -11.08 -18.84 9.04
CA MET A 12 -11.33 -20.27 8.83
C MET A 12 -11.80 -20.52 7.40
N ARG A 13 -11.87 -21.78 6.98
CA ARG A 13 -12.26 -22.15 5.60
C ARG A 13 -13.66 -21.69 5.20
N ASP A 14 -14.57 -21.51 6.15
CA ASP A 14 -15.93 -21.01 5.89
C ASP A 14 -15.98 -19.52 5.55
N GLY A 15 -14.89 -18.76 5.77
CA GLY A 15 -14.78 -17.33 5.51
C GLY A 15 -15.46 -16.43 6.54
N ASP A 16 -16.34 -16.98 7.38
CA ASP A 16 -17.19 -16.23 8.32
C ASP A 16 -16.71 -16.36 9.77
N THR A 17 -15.91 -17.40 10.06
CA THR A 17 -15.36 -17.62 11.40
C THR A 17 -13.86 -17.38 11.45
N PHE A 18 -13.36 -17.15 12.66
CA PHE A 18 -11.96 -16.89 12.91
C PHE A 18 -11.48 -17.63 14.15
N ALA A 19 -10.21 -18.03 14.15
CA ALA A 19 -9.60 -18.76 15.25
C ALA A 19 -8.23 -18.18 15.62
N PHE A 20 -7.90 -18.27 16.91
CA PHE A 20 -6.51 -18.20 17.33
C PHE A 20 -5.84 -19.53 17.01
N VAL A 21 -4.73 -19.47 16.28
CA VAL A 21 -3.92 -20.64 15.93
C VAL A 21 -2.58 -20.50 16.64
N PRO A 22 -2.42 -21.08 17.84
CA PRO A 22 -1.16 -20.97 18.58
C PRO A 22 0.02 -21.42 17.74
N PHE A 23 1.18 -20.79 17.95
CA PHE A 23 2.42 -20.93 17.18
C PHE A 23 2.38 -20.28 15.81
N LEU A 24 1.30 -20.45 15.04
CA LEU A 24 1.15 -19.75 13.76
C LEU A 24 1.00 -18.24 13.98
N ASP A 25 0.31 -17.84 15.05
CA ASP A 25 0.13 -16.44 15.47
C ASP A 25 1.43 -15.71 15.83
N LEU A 26 2.55 -16.44 16.01
CA LEU A 26 3.87 -15.86 16.25
C LEU A 26 4.62 -15.50 14.95
N ALA A 27 4.18 -16.02 13.80
CA ALA A 27 4.83 -15.77 12.51
C ALA A 27 4.66 -14.30 12.11
N GLN A 28 5.76 -13.67 11.69
CA GLN A 28 5.74 -12.26 11.26
C GLN A 28 5.41 -12.11 9.78
N HIS A 29 4.99 -10.90 9.43
CA HIS A 29 4.76 -10.53 8.04
C HIS A 29 6.08 -10.36 7.28
N ALA A 30 6.13 -10.85 6.03
CA ALA A 30 7.06 -10.40 5.02
C ALA A 30 6.38 -10.37 3.65
N GLU A 31 6.80 -9.44 2.79
CA GLU A 31 6.31 -9.33 1.40
C GLU A 31 6.75 -10.53 0.55
N SER A 32 7.97 -11.03 0.78
CA SER A 32 8.47 -12.30 0.25
C SER A 32 8.57 -13.32 1.38
N PRO A 33 7.45 -13.97 1.76
CA PRO A 33 7.43 -14.89 2.88
C PRO A 33 8.19 -16.18 2.57
N VAL A 34 8.71 -16.83 3.60
CA VAL A 34 9.41 -18.12 3.46
C VAL A 34 8.47 -19.31 3.65
N ALA A 35 7.28 -19.06 4.19
CA ALA A 35 6.23 -20.05 4.40
C ALA A 35 4.87 -19.49 4.01
N ASN A 36 3.95 -20.40 3.70
CA ASN A 36 2.54 -20.11 3.55
C ASN A 36 1.73 -21.00 4.50
N PHE A 37 0.56 -20.55 4.91
CA PHE A 37 -0.35 -21.35 5.71
C PHE A 37 -1.64 -21.64 4.95
N SER A 38 -2.26 -22.76 5.27
CA SER A 38 -3.58 -23.11 4.77
C SER A 38 -4.37 -23.84 5.83
N SER A 39 -5.66 -23.53 5.91
CA SER A 39 -6.61 -24.39 6.59
C SER A 39 -6.95 -25.59 5.70
N VAL A 40 -6.91 -26.79 6.28
CA VAL A 40 -7.26 -28.04 5.58
C VAL A 40 -8.21 -28.91 6.42
N PRO A 41 -9.10 -29.69 5.78
CA PRO A 41 -9.96 -30.61 6.50
C PRO A 41 -9.17 -31.69 7.26
N ASP A 42 -9.60 -32.00 8.47
CA ASP A 42 -9.12 -33.12 9.29
C ASP A 42 -10.30 -33.89 9.88
N GLY A 43 -10.96 -34.68 9.02
CA GLY A 43 -12.21 -35.35 9.36
C GLY A 43 -13.33 -34.32 9.65
N PRO A 44 -13.98 -34.36 10.83
CA PRO A 44 -14.96 -33.36 11.22
C PRO A 44 -14.33 -32.06 11.75
N LEU A 45 -13.01 -32.03 11.92
CA LEU A 45 -12.26 -30.88 12.41
C LEU A 45 -11.52 -30.18 11.27
N GLU A 46 -10.97 -29.02 11.59
CA GLU A 46 -10.12 -28.23 10.72
C GLU A 46 -8.74 -28.12 11.36
N LYS A 47 -7.68 -28.26 10.57
CA LYS A 47 -6.30 -28.05 11.02
C LYS A 47 -5.64 -26.99 10.15
N PHE A 48 -4.70 -26.27 10.74
CA PHE A 48 -3.84 -25.34 10.01
C PHE A 48 -2.51 -26.02 9.68
N GLU A 49 -2.08 -25.93 8.43
CA GLU A 49 -0.75 -26.35 7.98
C GLU A 49 0.08 -25.11 7.67
N LEU A 50 1.24 -24.97 8.31
CA LEU A 50 2.28 -24.01 7.92
C LEU A 50 3.34 -24.75 7.10
N ARG A 51 3.52 -24.34 5.85
CA ARG A 51 4.38 -25.01 4.87
C ARG A 51 5.44 -24.05 4.35
N ALA A 52 6.70 -24.43 4.49
CA ALA A 52 7.80 -23.70 3.89
C ALA A 52 7.67 -23.72 2.36
N LEU A 53 7.84 -22.56 1.72
CA LEU A 53 7.83 -22.39 0.27
C LEU A 53 9.18 -22.73 -0.37
N ARG A 54 10.23 -22.78 0.45
CA ARG A 54 11.60 -23.13 0.09
C ARG A 54 12.31 -23.74 1.29
N ALA A 55 13.55 -24.21 1.10
CA ALA A 55 14.41 -24.57 2.23
C ALA A 55 14.67 -23.31 3.10
N VAL A 56 14.58 -23.48 4.42
CA VAL A 56 14.80 -22.43 5.42
C VAL A 56 16.06 -22.81 6.23
N PRO A 57 17.18 -22.09 6.08
CA PRO A 57 18.38 -22.31 6.88
C PRO A 57 18.14 -22.13 8.38
N ALA A 58 18.96 -22.79 9.19
CA ALA A 58 18.94 -22.60 10.63
C ALA A 58 19.24 -21.14 10.98
N GLY A 59 18.39 -20.53 11.81
CA GLY A 59 18.50 -19.13 12.23
C GLY A 59 17.77 -18.13 11.34
N GLU A 60 17.22 -18.55 10.18
CA GLU A 60 16.32 -17.70 9.40
C GLU A 60 14.92 -17.68 10.04
N GLU A 61 14.29 -16.50 10.07
CA GLU A 61 12.94 -16.32 10.58
C GLU A 61 11.89 -16.91 9.64
N VAL A 62 10.90 -17.62 10.19
CA VAL A 62 9.77 -18.14 9.43
C VAL A 62 8.68 -17.08 9.32
N THR A 63 8.65 -16.39 8.18
CA THR A 63 7.67 -15.35 7.86
C THR A 63 6.54 -15.86 6.97
N ILE A 64 5.39 -15.21 7.07
CA ILE A 64 4.18 -15.42 6.25
C ILE A 64 3.72 -14.09 5.64
N CYS A 65 2.83 -14.14 4.64
CA CYS A 65 2.12 -12.94 4.20
C CYS A 65 0.79 -12.84 4.98
N TYR A 66 0.49 -11.69 5.58
CA TYR A 66 -0.76 -11.48 6.33
C TYR A 66 -1.95 -11.22 5.39
N GLY A 67 -1.67 -10.80 4.15
CA GLY A 67 -2.66 -10.60 3.12
C GLY A 67 -2.08 -9.75 1.99
N GLU A 68 -2.09 -10.27 0.77
CA GLU A 68 -1.71 -9.51 -0.44
C GLU A 68 -2.72 -8.39 -0.75
N GLU A 69 -3.89 -8.48 -0.12
CA GLU A 69 -5.07 -7.65 -0.35
C GLU A 69 -5.21 -6.51 0.68
N TYR A 70 -4.20 -6.26 1.50
CA TYR A 70 -4.28 -5.24 2.55
C TYR A 70 -3.71 -3.90 2.05
N SER A 71 -4.38 -2.81 2.42
CA SER A 71 -3.88 -1.44 2.26
C SER A 71 -2.95 -1.07 3.42
N SER A 72 -2.18 0.00 3.23
CA SER A 72 -1.33 0.57 4.28
C SER A 72 -2.16 0.97 5.50
N ASP A 73 -3.37 1.51 5.30
CA ASP A 73 -4.31 1.81 6.39
C ASP A 73 -4.65 0.55 7.20
N ARG A 74 -4.97 -0.56 6.52
CA ARG A 74 -5.32 -1.81 7.19
C ARG A 74 -4.13 -2.41 7.94
N PHE A 75 -2.92 -2.38 7.36
CA PHE A 75 -1.71 -2.82 8.05
C PHE A 75 -1.46 -2.01 9.32
N PHE A 76 -1.60 -0.68 9.23
CA PHE A 76 -1.37 0.20 10.35
C PHE A 76 -2.42 0.03 11.46
N GLU A 77 -3.71 -0.02 11.09
CA GLU A 77 -4.80 -0.16 12.05
C GLU A 77 -4.82 -1.52 12.75
N GLN A 78 -4.52 -2.60 12.03
CA GLN A 78 -4.61 -3.97 12.57
C GLN A 78 -3.31 -4.43 13.21
N TYR A 79 -2.15 -4.06 12.65
CA TYR A 79 -0.85 -4.61 13.05
C TYR A 79 0.15 -3.55 13.53
N GLY A 80 -0.13 -2.26 13.35
CA GLY A 80 0.72 -1.18 13.85
C GLY A 80 2.01 -0.96 13.07
N PHE A 81 2.05 -1.37 11.79
CA PHE A 81 3.17 -1.12 10.87
C PHE A 81 2.64 -0.85 9.46
N VAL A 82 3.50 -0.40 8.55
CA VAL A 82 3.23 -0.35 7.10
C VAL A 82 4.35 -1.03 6.31
N PRO A 83 4.06 -1.71 5.20
CA PRO A 83 5.10 -2.20 4.30
C PRO A 83 5.93 -1.05 3.71
N ALA A 84 7.25 -1.21 3.70
CA ALA A 84 8.19 -0.18 3.26
C ALA A 84 8.02 0.16 1.77
N ASP A 85 7.66 -0.84 0.95
CA ASP A 85 7.43 -0.68 -0.48
C ASP A 85 6.01 -0.20 -0.81
N GLY A 86 5.17 0.04 0.19
CA GLY A 86 3.77 0.44 0.03
C GLY A 86 2.85 -0.73 -0.28
N CYS A 87 1.54 -0.47 -0.41
CA CYS A 87 0.56 -1.53 -0.62
C CYS A 87 -0.14 -1.38 -1.97
N LYS A 88 -0.30 -2.51 -2.68
CA LYS A 88 -1.06 -2.61 -3.95
C LYS A 88 -2.49 -2.09 -3.81
N ARG A 89 -3.09 -2.24 -2.63
CA ARG A 89 -4.45 -1.80 -2.31
C ARG A 89 -4.58 -0.37 -1.80
N ASP A 90 -3.51 0.43 -1.88
CA ASP A 90 -3.58 1.87 -1.60
C ASP A 90 -4.32 2.67 -2.68
N ALA A 91 -4.90 2.01 -3.68
CA ALA A 91 -5.82 2.61 -4.65
C ALA A 91 -7.00 3.34 -3.96
N GLN A 92 -7.45 2.85 -2.80
CA GLN A 92 -8.49 3.52 -2.00
C GLN A 92 -8.06 4.91 -1.52
N LEU A 93 -6.79 5.09 -1.14
CA LEU A 93 -6.24 6.39 -0.76
C LEU A 93 -6.34 7.39 -1.91
N LEU A 94 -6.03 6.95 -3.13
CA LEU A 94 -6.11 7.78 -4.33
C LEU A 94 -7.56 8.15 -4.66
N ARG A 95 -8.48 7.19 -4.62
CA ARG A 95 -9.92 7.44 -4.82
C ARG A 95 -10.48 8.42 -3.78
N ALA A 96 -10.14 8.23 -2.50
CA ALA A 96 -10.54 9.13 -1.42
C ALA A 96 -9.98 10.54 -1.58
N THR A 97 -8.74 10.66 -2.09
CA THR A 97 -8.11 11.94 -2.38
C THR A 97 -8.89 12.73 -3.42
N LEU A 98 -9.29 12.08 -4.52
CA LEU A 98 -10.14 12.73 -5.51
C LEU A 98 -11.51 13.10 -4.93
N ALA A 99 -12.18 12.17 -4.25
CA ALA A 99 -13.49 12.43 -3.68
C ALA A 99 -13.48 13.65 -2.74
N ALA A 100 -12.43 13.82 -1.94
CA ALA A 100 -12.24 14.99 -1.08
C ALA A 100 -12.05 16.28 -1.88
N ALA A 101 -11.22 16.25 -2.94
CA ALA A 101 -10.99 17.42 -3.79
C ALA A 101 -12.26 17.84 -4.57
N LEU A 102 -13.06 16.87 -5.00
CA LEU A 102 -14.36 17.10 -5.63
C LEU A 102 -15.36 17.73 -4.65
N ALA A 103 -15.43 17.21 -3.43
CA ALA A 103 -16.30 17.76 -2.39
C ALA A 103 -15.90 19.20 -1.99
N ALA A 104 -14.62 19.55 -2.11
CA ALA A 104 -14.12 20.90 -1.90
C ALA A 104 -14.43 21.86 -3.07
N GLY A 105 -14.85 21.35 -4.23
CA GLY A 105 -15.09 22.15 -5.43
C GLY A 105 -13.81 22.60 -6.15
N ASP A 106 -12.66 22.03 -5.79
CA ASP A 106 -11.34 22.43 -6.31
C ASP A 106 -10.93 21.67 -7.58
N VAL A 107 -11.72 20.66 -7.98
CA VAL A 107 -11.49 19.88 -9.20
C VAL A 107 -12.75 19.87 -10.04
N GLU A 108 -12.69 20.48 -11.22
CA GLU A 108 -13.74 20.34 -12.22
C GLU A 108 -13.64 18.97 -12.90
N THR A 109 -14.68 18.15 -12.80
CA THR A 109 -14.80 16.87 -13.53
C THR A 109 -15.20 17.05 -14.98
N SER A 110 -15.26 18.28 -15.49
CA SER A 110 -15.91 18.53 -16.78
C SER A 110 -15.25 17.69 -17.86
N ASN A 111 -16.09 16.84 -18.49
CA ASN A 111 -15.79 15.89 -19.56
C ASN A 111 -15.36 16.57 -20.88
N ALA A 112 -14.62 17.66 -20.83
CA ALA A 112 -14.02 18.25 -22.00
C ALA A 112 -12.88 17.33 -22.46
N ALA A 113 -13.24 16.39 -23.33
CA ALA A 113 -12.58 15.85 -24.52
C ALA A 113 -11.12 16.26 -24.85
N ASP A 114 -10.26 16.49 -23.85
CA ASP A 114 -8.84 16.71 -24.02
C ASP A 114 -8.16 15.35 -24.01
N SER A 115 -8.28 14.64 -25.15
CA SER A 115 -7.27 13.82 -25.83
C SER A 115 -6.44 12.78 -25.06
N ALA A 116 -6.65 12.55 -23.76
CA ALA A 116 -5.96 11.50 -23.03
C ALA A 116 -6.53 10.15 -23.49
N PRO A 117 -5.67 9.19 -23.88
CA PRO A 117 -6.14 7.86 -24.25
C PRO A 117 -6.90 7.25 -23.07
N SER A 118 -8.12 6.76 -23.32
CA SER A 118 -8.86 5.95 -22.34
C SER A 118 -7.93 4.83 -21.87
N LEU A 119 -7.54 4.85 -20.60
CA LEU A 119 -6.67 3.84 -20.01
C LEU A 119 -7.44 2.53 -19.77
N ALA A 120 -8.75 2.61 -19.53
CA ALA A 120 -9.63 1.46 -19.45
C ALA A 120 -9.66 0.70 -20.78
N GLY A 121 -9.11 -0.53 -20.76
CA GLY A 121 -9.14 -1.47 -21.88
C GLY A 121 -8.20 -1.15 -23.07
N SER A 122 -7.41 -0.08 -23.03
CA SER A 122 -6.49 0.28 -24.12
C SER A 122 -5.07 -0.21 -23.86
N VAL A 123 -4.59 -1.13 -24.70
CA VAL A 123 -3.18 -1.58 -24.71
C VAL A 123 -2.22 -0.39 -24.85
N ALA A 124 -2.57 0.60 -25.69
CA ALA A 124 -1.74 1.78 -25.90
C ALA A 124 -1.68 2.66 -24.64
N GLY A 125 -2.80 2.79 -23.92
CA GLY A 125 -2.86 3.53 -22.66
C GLY A 125 -2.01 2.88 -21.57
N MET A 126 -2.13 1.56 -21.42
CA MET A 126 -1.30 0.78 -20.49
C MET A 126 0.19 0.88 -20.83
N GLN A 127 0.55 0.78 -22.11
CA GLN A 127 1.94 0.93 -22.57
C GLN A 127 2.50 2.32 -22.23
N ALA A 128 1.73 3.39 -22.46
CA ALA A 128 2.13 4.76 -22.14
C ALA A 128 2.37 4.94 -20.63
N LEU A 129 1.49 4.37 -19.81
CA LEU A 129 1.62 4.42 -18.36
C LEU A 129 2.85 3.63 -17.85
N MET A 130 3.13 2.45 -18.42
CA MET A 130 4.35 1.70 -18.11
C MET A 130 5.62 2.45 -18.52
N VAL A 131 5.59 3.16 -19.67
CA VAL A 131 6.72 3.99 -20.12
C VAL A 131 6.93 5.16 -19.15
N ALA A 132 5.86 5.87 -18.78
CA ALA A 132 5.91 6.96 -17.81
C ALA A 132 6.47 6.48 -16.45
N PHE A 133 5.99 5.35 -15.94
CA PHE A 133 6.54 4.74 -14.72
C PHE A 133 8.00 4.33 -14.87
N GLY A 134 8.39 3.76 -16.02
CA GLY A 134 9.78 3.41 -16.31
C GLY A 134 10.72 4.63 -16.30
N GLN A 135 10.25 5.78 -16.80
CA GLN A 135 11.00 7.05 -16.75
C GLN A 135 11.12 7.57 -15.32
N VAL A 136 10.02 7.57 -14.55
CA VAL A 136 10.02 7.97 -13.13
C VAL A 136 10.93 7.04 -12.30
N LYS A 137 10.89 5.73 -12.53
CA LYS A 137 11.76 4.76 -11.84
C LYS A 137 13.25 5.01 -12.06
N GLN A 138 13.64 5.65 -13.16
CA GLN A 138 15.03 6.03 -13.42
C GLN A 138 15.45 7.30 -12.69
N SER A 139 14.49 8.15 -12.27
CA SER A 139 14.76 9.46 -11.67
C SER A 139 14.51 9.53 -10.17
N THR A 140 13.80 8.56 -9.57
CA THR A 140 13.46 8.57 -8.15
C THR A 140 13.49 7.20 -7.48
N ALA A 141 13.81 7.18 -6.19
CA ALA A 141 13.73 5.99 -5.32
C ALA A 141 12.28 5.66 -4.87
N LEU A 142 11.30 6.51 -5.20
CA LEU A 142 9.89 6.31 -4.84
C LEU A 142 9.24 5.13 -5.59
N ALA A 143 9.81 4.75 -6.73
CA ALA A 143 9.24 3.77 -7.63
C ALA A 143 9.25 2.36 -7.02
N SER A 144 8.08 1.92 -6.58
CA SER A 144 7.78 0.56 -6.15
C SER A 144 6.73 -0.05 -7.06
N GLU A 145 6.86 -1.35 -7.33
CA GLU A 145 5.86 -2.11 -8.09
C GLU A 145 4.51 -2.14 -7.38
N ALA A 146 4.49 -2.28 -6.05
CA ALA A 146 3.26 -2.25 -5.26
C ALA A 146 2.53 -0.91 -5.39
N ARG A 147 3.27 0.20 -5.29
CA ARG A 147 2.70 1.54 -5.47
C ARG A 147 2.19 1.80 -6.88
N PHE A 148 2.89 1.26 -7.89
CA PHE A 148 2.47 1.37 -9.27
C PHE A 148 1.20 0.56 -9.54
N GLU A 149 1.08 -0.64 -8.99
CA GLU A 149 -0.16 -1.43 -9.08
C GLU A 149 -1.37 -0.69 -8.48
N ALA A 150 -1.19 0.05 -7.38
CA ALA A 150 -2.25 0.89 -6.84
C ALA A 150 -2.70 1.99 -7.81
N ILE A 151 -1.78 2.55 -8.62
CA ILE A 151 -2.09 3.52 -9.67
C ILE A 151 -2.89 2.83 -10.80
N LEU A 152 -2.45 1.64 -11.21
CA LEU A 152 -3.14 0.84 -12.22
C LEU A 152 -4.57 0.51 -11.82
N ASP A 153 -4.80 0.09 -10.58
CA ASP A 153 -6.13 -0.26 -10.07
C ASP A 153 -7.12 0.92 -10.16
N VAL A 154 -6.65 2.15 -9.92
CA VAL A 154 -7.50 3.35 -10.02
C VAL A 154 -7.80 3.71 -11.47
N LEU A 155 -6.84 3.53 -12.38
CA LEU A 155 -6.96 3.95 -13.78
C LEU A 155 -7.61 2.88 -14.68
N ALA A 156 -7.63 1.62 -14.22
CA ALA A 156 -8.27 0.50 -14.89
C ALA A 156 -9.71 0.23 -14.39
N ASP A 157 -10.23 1.05 -13.47
CA ASP A 157 -11.59 0.96 -12.95
C ASP A 157 -12.64 1.10 -14.08
N ASP A 158 -13.86 0.57 -13.87
CA ASP A 158 -14.95 0.59 -14.85
C ASP A 158 -15.43 2.02 -15.14
N ASP A 159 -15.23 2.94 -14.19
CA ASP A 159 -15.44 4.38 -14.31
C ASP A 159 -14.12 5.12 -13.99
N PRO A 160 -13.13 5.07 -14.90
CA PRO A 160 -11.78 5.48 -14.60
C PRO A 160 -11.71 6.99 -14.40
N LEU A 161 -11.01 7.40 -13.35
CA LEU A 161 -10.77 8.82 -13.08
C LEU A 161 -9.92 9.43 -14.19
N PRO A 162 -10.30 10.57 -14.79
CA PRO A 162 -9.46 11.24 -15.78
C PRO A 162 -8.08 11.55 -15.17
N PRO A 163 -6.95 11.18 -15.81
CA PRO A 163 -5.61 11.43 -15.28
C PRO A 163 -5.37 12.88 -14.85
N LYS A 164 -5.91 13.84 -15.60
CA LYS A 164 -5.84 15.28 -15.31
C LYS A 164 -6.58 15.66 -14.03
N ALA A 165 -7.77 15.09 -13.80
CA ALA A 165 -8.56 15.34 -12.60
C ALA A 165 -7.91 14.72 -11.36
N LEU A 166 -7.38 13.49 -11.49
CA LEU A 166 -6.63 12.85 -10.42
C LEU A 166 -5.35 13.62 -10.08
N LEU A 167 -4.61 14.09 -11.08
CA LEU A 167 -3.43 14.93 -10.88
C LEU A 167 -3.78 16.25 -10.15
N ALA A 168 -4.87 16.91 -10.55
CA ALA A 168 -5.34 18.12 -9.88
C ALA A 168 -5.70 17.84 -8.40
N ALA A 169 -6.39 16.74 -8.12
CA ALA A 169 -6.74 16.34 -6.76
C ALA A 169 -5.51 16.03 -5.88
N LEU A 170 -4.49 15.38 -6.45
CA LEU A 170 -3.23 15.11 -5.74
C LEU A 170 -2.51 16.42 -5.36
N ARG A 171 -2.43 17.36 -6.29
CA ARG A 171 -1.83 18.68 -6.05
C ARG A 171 -2.60 19.47 -5.00
N TRP A 172 -3.93 19.45 -5.07
CA TRP A 172 -4.80 20.02 -4.05
C TRP A 172 -4.51 19.41 -2.67
N ARG A 173 -4.47 18.08 -2.59
CA ARG A 173 -4.24 17.35 -1.34
C ARG A 173 -2.90 17.70 -0.71
N LYS A 174 -1.83 17.74 -1.51
CA LYS A 174 -0.48 18.13 -1.06
C LYS A 174 -0.44 19.58 -0.55
N GLY A 175 -1.19 20.49 -1.18
CA GLY A 175 -1.34 21.86 -0.71
C GLY A 175 -2.13 21.97 0.59
N HIS A 176 -3.12 21.09 0.80
CA HIS A 176 -4.03 21.15 1.94
C HIS A 176 -3.49 20.47 3.20
N ASP A 177 -2.72 19.39 3.07
CA ASP A 177 -2.20 18.65 4.23
C ASP A 177 -1.14 19.44 5.05
N GLY A 178 -0.81 20.68 4.67
CA GLY A 178 -0.01 21.59 5.50
C GLY A 178 1.51 21.45 5.31
N GLY A 179 1.96 20.90 4.18
CA GLY A 179 3.38 20.94 3.79
C GLY A 179 4.25 19.81 4.35
N TRP A 180 3.67 18.71 4.82
CA TRP A 180 4.47 17.53 5.17
C TRP A 180 5.05 16.92 3.89
N GLY A 181 6.36 17.07 3.72
CA GLY A 181 7.11 16.52 2.59
C GLY A 181 7.71 15.16 2.93
N VAL A 182 7.87 14.33 1.90
CA VAL A 182 8.61 13.05 2.00
C VAL A 182 9.97 13.26 2.68
N GLU A 183 10.69 14.32 2.31
CA GLU A 183 12.01 14.64 2.87
C GLU A 183 11.99 14.88 4.40
N GLU A 184 10.98 15.59 4.91
CA GLU A 184 10.88 15.89 6.34
C GLU A 184 10.48 14.65 7.15
N ASP A 185 9.54 13.86 6.64
CA ASP A 185 9.15 12.61 7.30
C ASP A 185 10.30 11.58 7.25
N GLU A 186 11.08 11.51 6.17
CA GLU A 186 12.30 10.69 6.08
C GLU A 186 13.36 11.11 7.11
N ARG A 187 13.59 12.42 7.24
CA ARG A 187 14.52 12.95 8.25
C ARG A 187 14.09 12.55 9.66
N LEU A 188 12.81 12.73 9.99
CA LEU A 188 12.27 12.38 11.32
C LEU A 188 12.30 10.87 11.59
N VAL A 189 12.02 10.03 10.59
CA VAL A 189 12.17 8.58 10.69
C VAL A 189 13.63 8.22 11.02
N GLY A 190 14.59 8.75 10.27
CA GLY A 190 16.01 8.49 10.51
C GLY A 190 16.49 8.92 11.90
N GLU A 191 15.98 10.05 12.42
CA GLU A 191 16.27 10.51 13.79
C GLU A 191 15.73 9.55 14.85
N LEU A 192 14.49 9.06 14.69
CA LEU A 192 13.89 8.11 15.63
C LEU A 192 14.53 6.72 15.56
N GLU A 193 14.91 6.26 14.37
CA GLU A 193 15.63 5.00 14.19
C GLU A 193 17.01 5.04 14.85
N ALA A 194 17.73 6.16 14.72
CA ALA A 194 19.01 6.35 15.39
C ALA A 194 18.85 6.26 16.93
N GLN A 195 17.80 6.88 17.48
CA GLN A 195 17.49 6.82 18.91
C GLN A 195 17.10 5.41 19.38
N ARG A 196 16.43 4.61 18.53
CA ARG A 196 16.04 3.22 18.85
C ARG A 196 17.26 2.36 19.20
N GLY A 197 18.40 2.57 18.52
CA GLY A 197 19.65 1.86 18.78
C GLY A 197 20.24 2.11 20.17
N GLU A 198 19.84 3.19 20.83
CA GLU A 198 20.35 3.61 22.15
C GLU A 198 19.51 3.09 23.32
N GLY A 199 18.45 2.30 23.05
CA GLY A 199 17.80 1.44 24.04
C GLY A 199 16.63 2.05 24.84
N GLY A 200 15.90 3.05 24.31
CA GLY A 200 14.86 3.71 25.11
C GLY A 200 13.68 4.39 24.41
N THR A 201 13.46 4.24 23.11
CA THR A 201 12.42 5.04 22.41
C THR A 201 11.10 4.30 22.28
N ASP A 202 10.00 4.99 22.61
CA ASP A 202 8.65 4.61 22.20
C ASP A 202 8.61 4.50 20.67
N LEU A 203 8.21 3.33 20.14
CA LEU A 203 8.17 3.08 18.70
C LEU A 203 6.88 3.58 18.05
N ARG A 204 5.88 4.01 18.82
CA ARG A 204 4.59 4.49 18.27
C ARG A 204 4.75 5.74 17.40
N PRO A 205 5.56 6.75 17.77
CA PRO A 205 5.84 7.88 16.89
C PRO A 205 6.51 7.45 15.58
N LEU A 206 7.40 6.47 15.62
CA LEU A 206 8.04 5.93 14.42
C LEU A 206 7.02 5.28 13.49
N ALA A 207 6.16 4.40 14.00
CA ALA A 207 5.11 3.76 13.20
C ALA A 207 4.14 4.78 12.56
N VAL A 208 3.79 5.85 13.27
CA VAL A 208 2.96 6.95 12.74
C VAL A 208 3.67 7.69 11.61
N LEU A 209 4.97 7.97 11.76
CA LEU A 209 5.77 8.63 10.73
C LEU A 209 5.98 7.74 9.51
N GLU A 210 6.25 6.45 9.70
CA GLU A 210 6.35 5.47 8.60
C GLU A 210 5.03 5.38 7.82
N PHE A 211 3.89 5.35 8.52
CA PHE A 211 2.57 5.38 7.87
C PHE A 211 2.35 6.65 7.06
N ARG A 212 2.66 7.81 7.64
CA ARG A 212 2.56 9.10 6.93
C ARG A 212 3.48 9.16 5.71
N LEU A 213 4.72 8.71 5.87
CA LEU A 213 5.71 8.64 4.82
C LEU A 213 5.28 7.72 3.68
N ALA A 214 4.76 6.53 3.98
CA ALA A 214 4.25 5.59 2.98
C ALA A 214 3.14 6.23 2.12
N ARG A 215 2.20 6.94 2.77
CA ARG A 215 1.14 7.68 2.06
C ARG A 215 1.70 8.82 1.22
N ALA A 216 2.62 9.62 1.76
CA ALA A 216 3.25 10.71 1.02
C ALA A 216 3.97 10.20 -0.23
N ARG A 217 4.74 9.11 -0.11
CA ARG A 217 5.42 8.45 -1.23
C ARG A 217 4.44 7.93 -2.29
N GLN A 218 3.29 7.34 -1.88
CA GLN A 218 2.24 6.91 -2.83
C GLN A 218 1.67 8.09 -3.62
N LEU A 219 1.32 9.19 -2.94
CA LEU A 219 0.77 10.38 -3.58
C LEU A 219 1.78 11.04 -4.53
N GLU A 220 3.04 11.15 -4.11
CA GLU A 220 4.10 11.74 -4.91
C GLU A 220 4.47 10.91 -6.13
N LEU A 221 4.59 9.58 -5.99
CA LEU A 221 4.81 8.71 -7.14
C LEU A 221 3.65 8.84 -8.14
N THR A 222 2.40 8.84 -7.65
CA THR A 222 1.23 8.97 -8.52
C THR A 222 1.23 10.31 -9.25
N GLU A 223 1.56 11.40 -8.57
CA GLU A 223 1.69 12.72 -9.20
C GLU A 223 2.74 12.70 -10.32
N GLN A 224 3.94 12.18 -10.05
CA GLN A 224 5.04 12.14 -11.02
C GLN A 224 4.70 11.29 -12.25
N VAL A 225 4.08 10.11 -12.03
CA VAL A 225 3.66 9.22 -13.12
C VAL A 225 2.58 9.88 -13.98
N LEU A 226 1.57 10.51 -13.37
CA LEU A 226 0.49 11.19 -14.12
C LEU A 226 0.98 12.44 -14.84
N ALA A 227 1.88 13.22 -14.23
CA ALA A 227 2.49 14.38 -14.89
C ALA A 227 3.29 13.95 -16.12
N THR A 228 4.13 12.93 -15.97
CA THR A 228 4.92 12.36 -17.08
C THR A 228 4.02 11.82 -18.19
N LEU A 229 2.93 11.14 -17.84
CA LEU A 229 1.95 10.62 -18.79
C LEU A 229 1.24 11.73 -19.58
N LEU A 230 0.97 12.88 -18.97
CA LEU A 230 0.25 14.00 -19.59
C LEU A 230 1.15 14.93 -20.41
N GLU A 231 2.46 14.90 -20.19
CA GLU A 231 3.46 15.69 -20.92
C GLU A 231 3.99 15.01 -22.19
N GLY A 232 3.89 13.67 -22.27
CA GLY A 232 4.35 12.84 -23.39
C GLY A 232 3.28 12.58 -24.46
#